data_AF-A0A0S7EZ21-F1
#
_entry.id   AF-A0A0S7EZ21-F1
#
_cell.length_a   1.000
_cell.length_b   1.000
_cell.length_c   1.000
_cell.angle_alpha   90.00
_cell.angle_beta   90.00
_cell.angle_gamma   90.00
#
_symmetry.space_group_name_H-M   'P 1'
#
loop_
_entity.id
_entity.type
_entity.pdbx_description
1 polymer ?
#
loop_
_entity_poly.entity_id
_entity_poly.type
_entity_poly.pdbx_seq_one_letter_code
_entity_poly.pdbx_strand_id
1 'polypeptide(L)'
;MTKAFLPPMKARNHGHIVTIASALGLFTTACVEDYCASKFGAVGFHESLAHELRAENHDGVKTTLVCPYIVDTGMFSGCEIRKEIRNLIPPLEPLYTVQQSMKAILGEQEMICIPRIMYIPFIARA
;
A
#
# COMPACT_ATOMS: atom_id res chain seq x y z
N MET A 1 15.40 -6.97 -2.22
CA MET A 1 15.47 -5.95 -1.17
C MET A 1 15.31 -6.55 0.22
N THR A 2 14.13 -7.07 0.60
CA THR A 2 13.87 -7.58 1.96
C THR A 2 14.88 -8.61 2.44
N LYS A 3 15.23 -9.62 1.63
CA LYS A 3 16.25 -10.63 1.99
C LYS A 3 17.61 -10.04 2.40
N ALA A 4 17.98 -8.88 1.87
CA ALA A 4 19.27 -8.25 2.16
C ALA A 4 19.25 -7.43 3.46
N PHE A 5 18.12 -6.78 3.77
CA PHE A 5 18.01 -5.84 4.89
C PHE A 5 17.28 -6.39 6.11
N LEU A 6 16.44 -7.41 5.95
CA LEU A 6 15.66 -7.97 7.04
C LEU A 6 16.51 -8.70 8.09
N PRO A 7 17.52 -9.54 7.74
CA PRO A 7 18.34 -10.21 8.74
C PRO A 7 19.00 -9.25 9.75
N PRO A 8 19.67 -8.15 9.35
CA PRO A 8 20.21 -7.20 10.32
C PRO A 8 19.14 -6.42 11.08
N MET A 9 17.94 -6.18 10.53
CA MET A 9 16.81 -5.59 11.26
C MET A 9 16.31 -6.52 12.38
N LYS A 10 16.16 -7.81 12.09
CA LYS A 10 15.79 -8.85 13.08
C LYS A 10 16.83 -8.96 14.18
N ALA A 11 18.12 -8.99 13.82
CA ALA A 11 19.22 -9.11 14.77
C ALA A 11 19.27 -7.96 15.81
N ARG A 12 18.91 -6.74 15.40
CA ARG A 12 18.82 -5.58 16.30
C ARG A 12 17.42 -5.30 16.85
N ASN A 13 16.44 -6.15 16.50
CA ASN A 13 15.01 -5.94 16.73
C ASN A 13 14.56 -4.50 16.48
N HIS A 14 15.00 -3.90 15.37
CA HIS A 14 14.69 -2.52 15.03
C HIS A 14 14.75 -2.30 13.52
N GLY A 15 13.67 -1.78 12.95
CA GLY A 15 13.61 -1.41 11.54
C GLY A 15 12.18 -1.13 11.10
N HIS A 16 12.04 -0.71 9.85
CA HIS A 16 10.73 -0.48 9.26
C HIS A 16 10.74 -0.90 7.80
N ILE A 17 9.85 -1.81 7.42
CA ILE A 17 9.62 -2.20 6.03
C ILE A 17 8.35 -1.53 5.53
N VAL A 18 8.50 -0.65 4.55
CA VAL A 18 7.38 0.06 3.93
C VAL A 18 7.14 -0.52 2.54
N THR A 19 5.93 -1.01 2.30
CA THR A 19 5.52 -1.52 0.97
C THR A 19 4.62 -0.50 0.30
N ILE A 20 5.05 0.05 -0.84
CA ILE A 20 4.23 0.92 -1.68
C ILE A 20 3.45 0.05 -2.69
N ALA A 21 2.22 -0.29 -2.33
CA ALA A 21 1.31 -1.08 -3.14
C ALA A 21 0.39 -0.17 -3.98
N SER A 22 -0.92 -0.38 -3.90
CA SER A 22 -1.98 0.39 -4.57
C SER A 22 -3.34 0.01 -3.99
N ALA A 23 -4.33 0.88 -4.13
CA ALA A 23 -5.74 0.52 -3.94
C ALA A 23 -6.15 -0.67 -4.82
N LEU A 24 -5.54 -0.81 -6.03
CA LEU A 24 -5.72 -1.97 -6.90
C LEU A 24 -4.99 -3.25 -6.44
N GLY A 25 -4.32 -3.22 -5.28
CA GLY A 25 -3.89 -4.41 -4.55
C GLY A 25 -4.98 -4.99 -3.64
N LEU A 26 -6.10 -4.30 -3.49
CA LEU A 26 -7.20 -4.64 -2.57
C LEU A 26 -8.49 -4.99 -3.32
N PHE A 27 -8.73 -4.29 -4.44
CA PHE A 27 -9.80 -4.54 -5.40
C PHE A 27 -9.25 -4.48 -6.83
N THR A 28 -10.05 -4.89 -7.82
CA THR A 28 -9.60 -4.96 -9.21
C THR A 28 -10.49 -4.17 -10.16
N THR A 29 -9.97 -3.92 -11.36
CA THR A 29 -10.73 -3.36 -12.48
C THR A 29 -10.18 -3.91 -13.79
N ALA A 30 -10.94 -3.77 -14.88
CA ALA A 30 -10.55 -4.27 -16.19
C ALA A 30 -9.41 -3.45 -16.81
N CYS A 31 -8.70 -4.05 -17.77
CA CYS A 31 -7.65 -3.43 -18.58
C CYS A 31 -6.33 -3.11 -17.85
N VAL A 32 -6.17 -3.58 -16.62
CA VAL A 32 -4.96 -3.42 -15.78
C VAL A 32 -4.71 -4.67 -14.94
N GLU A 33 -5.02 -5.85 -15.48
CA GLU A 33 -4.98 -7.13 -14.77
C GLU A 33 -3.58 -7.53 -14.28
N ASP A 34 -2.55 -7.27 -15.09
CA ASP A 34 -1.15 -7.51 -14.75
C ASP A 34 -0.68 -6.60 -13.61
N TYR A 35 -1.05 -5.32 -13.68
CA TYR A 35 -0.82 -4.35 -12.62
C TYR A 35 -1.55 -4.77 -11.33
N CYS A 36 -2.83 -5.14 -11.41
CA CYS A 36 -3.61 -5.62 -10.28
C CYS A 36 -2.92 -6.85 -9.65
N ALA A 37 -2.58 -7.88 -10.45
CA ALA A 37 -1.91 -9.08 -9.97
C ALA A 37 -0.60 -8.74 -9.24
N SER A 38 0.21 -7.84 -9.78
CA SER A 38 1.47 -7.40 -9.14
C SER A 38 1.23 -6.73 -7.78
N LYS A 39 0.18 -5.89 -7.67
CA LYS A 39 -0.13 -5.15 -6.44
C LYS A 39 -0.79 -6.02 -5.39
N PHE A 40 -1.62 -6.98 -5.79
CA PHE A 40 -2.08 -8.05 -4.92
C PHE A 40 -0.93 -8.89 -4.36
N GLY A 41 0.04 -9.25 -5.21
CA GLY A 41 1.26 -9.92 -4.77
C GLY A 41 2.05 -9.10 -3.74
N ALA A 42 2.14 -7.78 -3.92
CA ALA A 42 2.80 -6.89 -2.97
C ALA A 42 2.05 -6.79 -1.63
N VAL A 43 0.72 -6.73 -1.64
CA VAL A 43 -0.14 -6.75 -0.43
C VAL A 43 0.03 -8.07 0.31
N GLY A 44 -0.15 -9.21 -0.38
CA GLY A 44 -0.02 -10.53 0.24
C GLY A 44 1.39 -10.79 0.79
N PHE A 45 2.43 -10.35 0.08
CA PHE A 45 3.81 -10.38 0.58
C PHE A 45 3.96 -9.57 1.87
N HIS A 46 3.41 -8.36 1.91
CA HIS A 46 3.49 -7.48 3.08
C HIS A 46 2.78 -8.09 4.30
N GLU A 47 1.55 -8.57 4.11
CA GLU A 47 0.75 -9.19 5.17
C GLU A 47 1.44 -10.45 5.71
N SER A 48 1.90 -11.34 4.83
CA SER A 48 2.63 -12.55 5.22
C SER A 48 3.88 -12.21 6.02
N LEU A 49 4.68 -11.26 5.56
CA LEU A 49 5.90 -10.83 6.26
C LEU A 49 5.57 -10.23 7.64
N ALA A 50 4.53 -9.41 7.74
CA ALA A 50 4.10 -8.84 9.02
C ALA A 50 3.67 -9.94 10.01
N HIS A 51 2.96 -10.96 9.53
CA HIS A 51 2.61 -12.13 10.35
C HIS A 51 3.82 -12.95 10.78
N GLU A 52 4.79 -13.19 9.89
CA GLU A 52 6.05 -13.88 10.22
C GLU A 52 6.80 -13.14 11.34
N LEU A 53 6.97 -11.82 11.21
CA LEU A 53 7.68 -11.01 12.22
C LEU A 53 7.00 -11.06 13.60
N ARG A 54 5.67 -11.00 13.64
CA ARG A 54 4.90 -11.14 14.89
C ARG A 54 5.06 -12.55 15.49
N ALA A 55 4.97 -13.59 14.67
CA ALA A 55 5.12 -14.98 15.13
C ALA A 55 6.52 -15.27 15.69
N GLU A 56 7.54 -14.60 15.16
CA GLU A 56 8.93 -14.69 15.61
C GLU A 56 9.26 -13.72 16.77
N ASN A 57 8.29 -12.94 17.27
CA ASN A 57 8.46 -11.93 18.35
C ASN A 57 9.45 -10.79 18.00
N HIS A 58 9.49 -10.36 16.73
CA HIS A 58 10.28 -9.22 16.28
C HIS A 58 9.49 -7.90 16.31
N ASP A 59 8.96 -7.53 17.48
CA ASP A 59 8.04 -6.39 17.66
C ASP A 59 8.66 -5.02 17.32
N GLY A 60 9.99 -4.92 17.27
CA GLY A 60 10.69 -3.69 16.90
C GLY A 60 10.94 -3.55 15.39
N VAL A 61 10.61 -4.56 14.58
CA VAL A 61 10.62 -4.46 13.12
C VAL A 61 9.20 -4.14 12.64
N LYS A 62 8.94 -2.85 12.38
CA LYS A 62 7.63 -2.35 11.97
C LYS A 62 7.39 -2.60 10.48
N THR A 63 6.11 -2.62 10.11
CA THR A 63 5.69 -2.72 8.71
C THR A 63 4.59 -1.70 8.44
N THR A 64 4.65 -1.01 7.29
CA THR A 64 3.57 -0.14 6.80
C THR A 64 3.25 -0.43 5.35
N LEU A 65 1.99 -0.74 5.06
CA LEU A 65 1.45 -0.93 3.72
C LEU A 65 0.79 0.37 3.24
N VAL A 66 1.28 0.93 2.14
CA VAL A 66 0.71 2.14 1.53
C VAL A 66 -0.05 1.74 0.27
N CYS A 67 -1.36 1.99 0.27
CA CYS A 67 -2.29 1.68 -0.82
C CYS A 67 -2.91 2.96 -1.39
N PRO A 68 -2.19 3.70 -2.23
CA PRO A 68 -2.75 4.88 -2.87
C PRO A 68 -3.70 4.49 -4.02
N TYR A 69 -4.73 5.31 -4.21
CA TYR A 69 -5.50 5.44 -5.44
C TYR A 69 -4.61 6.05 -6.53
N ILE A 70 -5.20 6.40 -7.67
CA ILE A 70 -4.51 7.04 -8.79
C ILE A 70 -3.84 8.33 -8.30
N VAL A 71 -2.53 8.42 -8.53
CA VAL A 71 -1.70 9.60 -8.21
C VAL A 71 -1.30 10.27 -9.52
N ASP A 72 -1.40 11.59 -9.58
CA ASP A 72 -1.10 12.38 -10.78
C ASP A 72 0.41 12.58 -10.97
N THR A 73 1.10 11.49 -11.30
CA THR A 73 2.55 11.47 -11.60
C THR A 73 2.84 11.23 -13.09
N GLY A 74 1.80 11.14 -13.92
CA GLY A 74 1.89 10.75 -15.33
C GLY A 74 1.84 9.22 -15.58
N MET A 75 1.98 8.38 -14.54
CA MET A 75 1.96 6.91 -14.69
C MET A 75 0.68 6.36 -15.32
N PHE A 76 -0.47 6.98 -15.02
CA PHE A 76 -1.78 6.62 -15.54
C PHE A 76 -2.27 7.59 -16.63
N SER A 77 -1.34 8.28 -17.30
CA SER A 77 -1.71 9.15 -18.42
C SER A 77 -2.39 8.33 -19.53
N GLY A 78 -3.56 8.78 -19.97
CA GLY A 78 -4.39 8.05 -20.93
C GLY A 78 -5.35 7.02 -20.32
N CYS A 79 -5.27 6.73 -19.02
CA CYS A 79 -6.30 5.93 -18.35
C CYS A 79 -7.55 6.77 -18.07
N GLU A 80 -8.70 6.32 -18.57
CA GLU A 80 -9.97 6.99 -18.32
C GLU A 80 -10.70 6.39 -17.11
N ILE A 81 -10.85 7.20 -16.08
CA ILE A 81 -11.76 6.93 -14.96
C ILE A 81 -13.17 7.34 -15.39
N ARG A 82 -14.17 6.49 -15.12
CA ARG A 82 -15.59 6.82 -15.29
C ARG A 82 -15.89 8.21 -14.70
N LYS A 83 -16.58 9.08 -15.45
CA LYS A 83 -16.74 10.49 -15.10
C LYS A 83 -17.40 10.69 -13.74
N GLU A 84 -18.36 9.84 -13.40
CA GLU A 84 -19.07 9.84 -12.12
C GLU A 84 -18.11 9.60 -10.95
N ILE A 85 -17.20 8.63 -11.13
CA ILE A 85 -16.19 8.29 -10.12
C ILE A 85 -15.11 9.36 -10.04
N ARG A 86 -14.67 9.92 -11.18
CA ARG A 86 -13.66 11.00 -11.22
C ARG A 86 -14.10 12.22 -10.44
N ASN A 87 -15.37 12.60 -10.52
CA ASN A 87 -15.90 13.76 -9.80
C ASN A 87 -16.00 13.51 -8.28
N LEU A 88 -16.26 12.26 -7.87
CA LEU A 88 -16.34 11.88 -6.47
C LEU A 88 -14.96 11.68 -5.85
N ILE A 89 -14.03 11.08 -6.60
CA ILE A 89 -12.69 10.66 -6.17
C ILE A 89 -11.68 11.02 -7.27
N PRO A 90 -11.23 12.28 -7.33
CA PRO A 90 -10.26 12.71 -8.34
C PRO A 90 -8.88 12.07 -8.10
N PRO A 91 -8.01 12.06 -9.13
CA PRO A 91 -6.59 11.71 -8.95
C PRO A 91 -5.94 12.51 -7.82
N LEU A 92 -5.08 11.85 -7.07
CA LEU A 92 -4.38 12.44 -5.93
C LEU A 92 -3.21 13.29 -6.38
N GLU A 93 -3.01 14.42 -5.72
CA GLU A 93 -1.77 15.17 -5.83
C GLU A 93 -0.60 14.33 -5.26
N PRO A 94 0.57 14.29 -5.95
CA PRO A 94 1.74 13.58 -5.46
C PRO A 94 2.19 13.99 -4.06
N LEU A 95 2.26 15.30 -3.78
CA LEU A 95 2.74 15.80 -2.49
C LEU A 95 1.79 15.40 -1.35
N TYR A 96 0.48 15.51 -1.56
CA TYR A 96 -0.51 15.03 -0.61
C TYR A 96 -0.35 13.52 -0.32
N THR A 97 -0.15 12.71 -1.36
CA THR A 97 0.05 11.26 -1.21
C THR A 97 1.29 10.94 -0.39
N VAL A 98 2.40 11.64 -0.64
CA VAL A 98 3.65 11.50 0.14
C VAL A 98 3.43 11.92 1.59
N GLN A 99 2.75 13.05 1.84
CA GLN A 99 2.48 13.52 3.20
C GLN A 99 1.65 12.52 4.01
N GLN A 100 0.60 11.95 3.42
CA GLN A 100 -0.20 10.91 4.08
C GLN A 100 0.60 9.63 4.30
N SER A 101 1.43 9.23 3.34
CA SER A 101 2.32 8.07 3.46
C SER A 101 3.32 8.26 4.61
N MET A 102 3.99 9.42 4.67
CA MET A 102 4.93 9.76 5.73
C MET A 102 4.25 9.81 7.09
N LYS A 103 3.05 10.36 7.18
CA LYS A 103 2.26 10.36 8.43
C LYS A 103 1.97 8.93 8.92
N ALA A 104 1.65 8.01 8.00
CA ALA A 104 1.41 6.61 8.33
C ALA A 104 2.69 5.89 8.78
N ILE A 105 3.81 6.13 8.08
CA ILE A 105 5.12 5.57 8.41
C ILE A 105 5.57 6.06 9.80
N LEU A 106 5.53 7.37 10.05
CA LEU A 106 5.94 7.95 11.34
C LEU A 106 5.01 7.54 12.50
N GLY A 107 3.75 7.21 12.19
CA GLY A 107 2.78 6.70 13.16
C GLY A 107 2.76 5.17 13.28
N GLU A 108 3.71 4.47 12.64
CA GLU A 108 3.78 2.99 12.61
C GLU A 108 2.45 2.31 12.23
N GLN A 109 1.65 2.95 11.36
CA GLN A 109 0.38 2.39 10.91
C GLN A 109 0.64 1.17 10.04
N GLU A 110 -0.05 0.06 10.33
CA GLU A 110 0.12 -1.17 9.56
C GLU A 110 -0.31 -1.01 8.10
N MET A 111 -1.34 -0.19 7.86
CA MET A 111 -1.87 0.05 6.52
C MET A 111 -2.49 1.45 6.39
N ILE A 112 -2.25 2.10 5.26
CA ILE A 112 -2.93 3.34 4.86
C ILE A 112 -3.49 3.25 3.43
N CYS A 113 -4.80 3.45 3.31
CA CYS A 113 -5.45 3.75 2.03
C CYS A 113 -5.54 5.25 1.81
N ILE A 114 -5.16 5.71 0.61
CA ILE A 114 -5.20 7.13 0.23
C ILE A 114 -6.04 7.24 -1.05
N PRO A 115 -7.19 7.94 -1.07
CA PRO A 115 -7.89 8.47 0.08
C PRO A 115 -8.51 7.34 0.94
N ARG A 116 -8.84 7.64 2.20
CA ARG A 116 -9.36 6.65 3.17
C ARG A 116 -10.66 5.95 2.72
N ILE A 117 -11.46 6.57 1.86
CA ILE A 117 -12.66 5.92 1.31
C ILE A 117 -12.35 4.62 0.55
N MET A 118 -11.09 4.42 0.09
CA MET A 118 -10.65 3.17 -0.52
C MET A 118 -10.61 1.97 0.45
N TYR A 119 -10.81 2.16 1.77
CA TYR A 119 -11.05 1.03 2.67
C TYR A 119 -12.40 0.34 2.42
N ILE A 120 -13.41 1.04 1.88
CA ILE A 120 -14.74 0.47 1.64
C ILE A 120 -14.70 -0.74 0.69
N PRO A 121 -14.14 -0.64 -0.53
CA PRO A 121 -14.10 -1.80 -1.43
C PRO A 121 -13.24 -2.95 -0.89
N PHE A 122 -12.27 -2.67 -0.02
CA PHE A 122 -11.48 -3.69 0.67
C PHE A 122 -12.32 -4.46 1.69
N ILE A 123 -13.04 -3.75 2.56
CA ILE A 123 -13.88 -4.36 3.62
C ILE A 123 -15.09 -5.08 3.02
N ALA A 124 -15.70 -4.53 1.97
CA ALA A 124 -16.88 -5.10 1.33
C ALA A 124 -16.62 -6.41 0.55
N ARG A 125 -15.36 -6.85 0.47
CA ARG A 125 -14.94 -8.07 -0.22
C ARG A 125 -14.88 -9.31 0.69
N ALA A 126 -15.01 -9.12 2.00
CA ALA A 126 -15.14 -10.19 3.00
C ALA A 126 -16.61 -10.59 3.18
#